data_AF-A0A9D6W126-F1
#
_entry.id   AF-A0A9D6W126-F1
#
_cell.length_a   1.000
_cell.length_b   1.000
_cell.length_c   1.000
_cell.angle_alpha   90.00
_cell.angle_beta   90.00
_cell.angle_gamma   90.00
#
_symmetry.space_group_name_H-M   'P 1'
#
loop_
_entity.id
_entity.type
_entity.pdbx_description
1 polymer ?
#
loop_
_entity_poly.entity_id
_entity_poly.type
_entity_poly.pdbx_seq_one_letter_code
_entity_poly.pdbx_strand_id
1 'polypeptide(L)'
;MELTTKEVPLETLSILVRPSPETNDHEVVLRSEEGDLISRFGDGMIGLDPDDILVEPCPLLPAAEARTVIVGRCDCGYVGCGSVEVTVSTDGRVVAWTSKERPAGVRFDAVQYTAEVRRALAEHGWETPDRTVARLISSSIDRDHLAHSGLEFAWASGRVHPSTMTIALRTKDGCYQVLGSVPWHGESPEAIAETCRRLLLTEPRTWNDIQWFSTGRAFGPPEIAGPGWRLGKR
;
A
#
# COMPACT_ATOMS: atom_id res chain seq x y z
N MET A 1 -16.85 -15.44 -43.80
CA MET A 1 -16.81 -14.13 -43.14
C MET A 1 -15.75 -14.24 -42.06
N GLU A 2 -14.48 -14.11 -42.44
CA GLU A 2 -13.36 -14.18 -41.50
C GLU A 2 -13.35 -12.89 -40.70
N LEU A 3 -13.72 -12.99 -39.41
CA LEU A 3 -13.44 -11.96 -38.43
C LEU A 3 -11.93 -11.99 -38.20
N THR A 4 -11.17 -11.21 -38.98
CA THR A 4 -9.79 -10.89 -38.65
C THR A 4 -9.81 -10.17 -37.30
N THR A 5 -9.50 -10.91 -36.23
CA THR A 5 -9.19 -10.35 -34.92
C THR A 5 -8.02 -9.41 -35.11
N LYS A 6 -8.30 -8.11 -35.14
CA LYS A 6 -7.29 -7.06 -35.21
C LYS A 6 -6.40 -7.23 -33.98
N GLU A 7 -5.14 -7.55 -34.21
CA GLU A 7 -4.19 -7.79 -33.13
C GLU A 7 -4.03 -6.49 -32.32
N VAL A 8 -4.29 -6.55 -31.01
CA VAL A 8 -4.11 -5.40 -30.12
C VAL A 8 -2.60 -5.12 -30.04
N PRO A 9 -2.14 -3.90 -30.40
CA PRO A 9 -0.73 -3.56 -30.40
C PRO A 9 -0.14 -3.59 -28.98
N LEU A 10 1.17 -3.79 -28.89
CA LEU A 10 1.88 -3.66 -27.62
C LEU A 10 2.12 -2.18 -27.33
N GLU A 11 1.81 -1.79 -26.10
CA GLU A 11 2.01 -0.46 -25.57
C GLU A 11 3.22 -0.41 -24.64
N THR A 12 3.79 0.78 -24.47
CA THR A 12 4.84 1.05 -23.49
C THR A 12 4.20 1.56 -22.20
N LEU A 13 4.43 0.88 -21.07
CA LEU A 13 4.00 1.38 -19.76
C LEU A 13 4.95 2.46 -19.24
N SER A 14 4.41 3.53 -18.69
CA SER A 14 5.13 4.49 -17.83
C SER A 14 4.36 4.70 -16.54
N ILE A 15 5.08 4.67 -15.42
CA ILE A 15 4.55 4.84 -14.07
C ILE A 15 5.19 6.09 -13.47
N LEU A 16 4.37 7.02 -13.01
CA LEU A 16 4.84 8.22 -12.33
C LEU A 16 4.13 8.34 -11.00
N VAL A 17 4.78 8.98 -10.03
CA VAL A 17 4.14 9.38 -8.78
C VAL A 17 4.02 10.90 -8.78
N ARG A 18 2.83 11.42 -8.47
CA ARG A 18 2.63 12.86 -8.30
C ARG A 18 1.82 13.16 -7.04
N PRO A 19 1.98 14.34 -6.44
CA PRO A 19 1.08 14.79 -5.38
C PRO A 19 -0.38 14.83 -5.87
N SER A 20 -1.31 14.42 -5.01
CA SER A 20 -2.76 14.61 -5.17
C SER A 20 -3.27 15.52 -4.04
N PRO A 21 -3.26 16.86 -4.23
CA PRO A 21 -3.68 17.80 -3.20
C PRO A 21 -5.12 17.60 -2.75
N GLU A 22 -5.99 17.14 -3.65
CA GLU A 22 -7.42 16.93 -3.40
C GLU A 22 -7.67 15.83 -2.37
N THR A 23 -6.81 14.82 -2.34
CA THR A 23 -6.89 13.67 -1.43
C THR A 23 -5.84 13.74 -0.32
N ASN A 24 -5.04 14.81 -0.29
CA ASN A 24 -3.95 15.03 0.66
C ASN A 24 -2.92 13.87 0.69
N ASP A 25 -2.68 13.27 -0.48
CA ASP A 25 -1.75 12.16 -0.63
C ASP A 25 -0.93 12.24 -1.95
N HIS A 26 -0.46 11.10 -2.46
CA HIS A 26 0.12 10.97 -3.79
C HIS A 26 -0.72 9.99 -4.62
N GLU A 27 -0.67 10.12 -5.94
CA GLU A 27 -1.25 9.15 -6.84
C GLU A 27 -0.21 8.56 -7.80
N VAL A 28 -0.39 7.27 -8.09
CA VAL A 28 0.33 6.55 -9.12
C VAL A 28 -0.37 6.76 -10.45
N VAL A 29 0.29 7.48 -11.36
CA VAL A 29 -0.18 7.73 -12.71
C VAL A 29 0.35 6.64 -13.63
N LEU A 30 -0.57 5.83 -14.16
CA LEU A 30 -0.29 4.74 -15.09
C LEU A 30 -0.56 5.21 -16.51
N ARG A 31 0.47 5.29 -17.36
CA ARG A 31 0.36 5.84 -18.71
C ARG A 31 0.82 4.86 -19.77
N SER A 32 0.28 5.05 -20.95
CA SER A 32 0.90 4.62 -22.20
C SER A 32 0.96 5.76 -23.22
N GLU A 33 1.41 5.45 -24.43
CA GLU A 33 1.45 6.39 -25.56
C GLU A 33 0.07 6.98 -25.90
N GLU A 34 -0.98 6.18 -25.71
CA GLU A 34 -2.38 6.59 -25.94
C GLU A 34 -2.99 7.39 -24.77
N GLY A 35 -2.27 7.58 -23.65
CA GLY A 35 -2.70 8.43 -22.53
C GLY A 35 -2.77 7.71 -21.18
N ASP A 36 -3.66 8.18 -20.30
CA ASP A 36 -3.90 7.56 -18.99
C ASP A 36 -4.57 6.19 -19.14
N LEU A 37 -4.00 5.18 -18.49
CA LEU A 37 -4.52 3.82 -18.51
C LEU A 37 -5.72 3.65 -17.59
N ILE A 38 -5.80 4.38 -16.47
CA ILE A 38 -6.90 4.23 -15.51
C ILE A 38 -8.23 4.66 -16.13
N SER A 39 -8.23 5.79 -16.83
CA SER A 39 -9.39 6.29 -17.59
C SER A 39 -9.88 5.31 -18.67
N ARG A 40 -9.07 4.32 -19.08
CA ARG A 40 -9.55 3.26 -19.99
C ARG A 40 -10.37 2.21 -19.26
N PHE A 41 -10.26 2.05 -17.96
CA PHE A 41 -10.99 1.02 -17.23
C PHE A 41 -12.05 1.62 -16.30
N GLY A 42 -11.97 2.92 -15.98
CA GLY A 42 -13.03 3.64 -15.28
C GLY A 42 -12.96 5.15 -15.50
N ASP A 43 -14.08 5.75 -15.92
CA ASP A 43 -14.19 7.18 -16.15
C ASP A 43 -14.16 7.97 -14.83
N GLY A 44 -13.39 9.05 -14.76
CA GLY A 44 -13.29 9.92 -13.59
C GLY A 44 -12.54 9.32 -12.40
N MET A 45 -11.80 8.24 -12.63
CA MET A 45 -11.01 7.54 -11.60
C MET A 45 -9.57 8.06 -11.60
N ILE A 46 -8.93 8.00 -10.44
CA ILE A 46 -7.55 8.46 -10.21
C ILE A 46 -6.63 7.31 -9.77
N GLY A 47 -5.32 7.56 -9.76
CA GLY A 47 -4.33 6.62 -9.27
C GLY A 47 -4.51 6.24 -7.81
N LEU A 48 -4.09 5.02 -7.46
CA LEU A 48 -3.91 4.63 -6.05
C LEU A 48 -2.75 5.37 -5.41
N ASP A 49 -2.72 5.41 -4.07
CA ASP A 49 -1.55 5.84 -3.34
C ASP A 49 -0.37 4.88 -3.64
N PRO A 50 0.87 5.39 -3.82
CA PRO A 50 2.04 4.53 -3.97
C PRO A 50 2.20 3.51 -2.83
N ASP A 51 1.82 3.88 -1.60
CA ASP A 51 1.86 3.00 -0.42
C ASP A 51 0.87 1.82 -0.54
N ASP A 52 -0.07 1.85 -1.49
CA ASP A 52 -1.05 0.78 -1.73
C ASP A 52 -0.70 -0.13 -2.93
N ILE A 53 0.05 0.37 -3.92
CA ILE A 53 0.27 -0.35 -5.20
C ILE A 53 1.76 -0.53 -5.57
N LEU A 54 2.66 0.31 -5.06
CA LEU A 54 4.11 0.19 -5.24
C LEU A 54 4.76 -0.33 -3.95
N VAL A 55 4.27 -1.45 -3.46
CA VAL A 55 4.74 -2.14 -2.24
C VAL A 55 5.28 -3.53 -2.55
N GLU A 56 5.99 -4.17 -1.63
CA GLU A 56 6.40 -5.57 -1.77
C GLU A 56 5.52 -6.51 -0.92
N PRO A 57 4.97 -7.61 -1.48
CA PRO A 57 5.05 -8.02 -2.89
C PRO A 57 4.25 -7.11 -3.82
N CYS A 58 4.84 -6.68 -4.94
CA CYS A 58 4.19 -5.72 -5.83
C CYS A 58 3.05 -6.35 -6.63
N PRO A 59 1.80 -5.81 -6.52
CA PRO A 59 0.63 -6.36 -7.20
C PRO A 59 0.66 -6.17 -8.72
N LEU A 60 1.49 -5.26 -9.25
CA LEU A 60 1.66 -5.08 -10.69
C LEU A 60 2.67 -6.08 -11.30
N LEU A 61 3.60 -6.64 -10.53
CA LEU A 61 4.59 -7.58 -11.10
C LEU A 61 3.93 -8.85 -11.65
N PRO A 62 4.19 -9.28 -12.89
CA PRO A 62 3.52 -10.46 -13.43
C PRO A 62 3.82 -11.72 -12.61
N ALA A 63 2.77 -12.51 -12.31
CA ALA A 63 2.87 -13.79 -11.63
C ALA A 63 2.47 -14.94 -12.56
N ALA A 64 2.76 -16.18 -12.16
CA ALA A 64 2.38 -17.36 -12.93
C ALA A 64 0.86 -17.49 -13.10
N GLU A 65 0.09 -17.09 -12.09
CA GLU A 65 -1.36 -17.07 -12.11
C GLU A 65 -1.87 -15.65 -12.40
N ALA A 66 -2.90 -15.55 -13.23
CA ALA A 66 -3.59 -14.30 -13.47
C ALA A 66 -4.27 -13.82 -12.19
N ARG A 67 -4.19 -12.51 -11.93
CA ARG A 67 -4.71 -11.93 -10.69
C ARG A 67 -5.40 -10.61 -10.92
N THR A 68 -6.46 -10.37 -10.15
CA THR A 68 -7.15 -9.08 -10.12
C THR A 68 -6.39 -8.11 -9.23
N VAL A 69 -6.14 -6.92 -9.75
CA VAL A 69 -5.41 -5.83 -9.10
C VAL A 69 -6.25 -4.57 -9.18
N ILE A 70 -6.39 -3.88 -8.06
CA ILE A 70 -6.94 -2.52 -8.05
C ILE A 70 -5.83 -1.58 -8.54
N VAL A 71 -6.09 -0.84 -9.61
CA VAL A 71 -5.14 0.11 -10.21
C VAL A 71 -5.58 1.56 -10.12
N GLY A 72 -6.84 1.79 -9.74
CA GLY A 72 -7.37 3.13 -9.53
C GLY A 72 -8.48 3.16 -8.49
N ARG A 73 -8.78 4.35 -8.00
CA ARG A 73 -9.79 4.65 -6.97
C ARG A 73 -10.61 5.87 -7.37
N CYS A 74 -11.74 6.05 -6.69
CA CYS A 74 -12.53 7.27 -6.79
C CYS A 74 -11.71 8.48 -6.32
N ASP A 75 -11.95 9.63 -6.95
CA ASP A 75 -11.33 10.92 -6.64
C ASP A 75 -11.66 11.45 -5.22
N CYS A 76 -12.60 10.83 -4.51
CA CYS A 76 -12.88 11.11 -3.11
C CYS A 76 -11.74 10.70 -2.15
N GLY A 77 -10.72 9.98 -2.64
CA GLY A 77 -9.52 9.59 -1.89
C GLY A 77 -9.68 8.35 -1.00
N TYR A 78 -10.90 7.82 -0.84
CA TYR A 78 -11.15 6.61 -0.07
C TYR A 78 -11.17 5.35 -0.95
N VAL A 79 -10.21 4.44 -0.73
CA VAL A 79 -10.21 3.12 -1.36
C VAL A 79 -11.42 2.31 -0.87
N GLY A 80 -12.32 1.97 -1.79
CA GLY A 80 -13.57 1.25 -1.51
C GLY A 80 -14.86 2.03 -1.78
N CYS A 81 -14.79 3.34 -2.05
CA CYS A 81 -15.93 4.09 -2.57
C CYS A 81 -16.20 3.76 -4.06
N GLY A 82 -15.13 3.51 -4.80
CA GLY A 82 -15.12 2.96 -6.15
C GLY A 82 -13.68 2.55 -6.50
N SER A 83 -13.53 1.49 -7.30
CA SER A 83 -12.24 0.93 -7.71
C SER A 83 -12.20 0.68 -9.21
N VAL A 84 -11.01 0.80 -9.77
CA VAL A 84 -10.68 0.27 -11.10
C VAL A 84 -9.91 -1.01 -10.91
N GLU A 85 -10.47 -2.13 -11.34
CA GLU A 85 -9.86 -3.45 -11.23
C GLU A 85 -9.47 -3.97 -12.61
N VAL A 86 -8.24 -4.48 -12.72
CA VAL A 86 -7.75 -5.17 -13.90
C VAL A 86 -7.24 -6.54 -13.53
N THR A 87 -7.47 -7.51 -14.41
CA THR A 87 -6.81 -8.82 -14.35
C THR A 87 -5.47 -8.69 -15.06
N VAL A 88 -4.39 -8.82 -14.31
CA VAL A 88 -3.02 -8.87 -14.82
C VAL A 88 -2.67 -10.33 -15.12
N SER A 89 -2.27 -10.61 -16.34
CA SER A 89 -1.85 -11.94 -16.80
C SER A 89 -0.61 -11.84 -17.68
N THR A 90 0.15 -12.94 -17.79
CA THR A 90 1.34 -13.00 -18.65
C THR A 90 1.48 -14.36 -19.30
N ASP A 91 1.98 -14.38 -20.54
CA ASP A 91 2.44 -15.59 -21.23
C ASP A 91 3.97 -15.72 -21.25
N GLY A 92 4.67 -14.84 -20.53
CA GLY A 92 6.13 -14.73 -20.47
C GLY A 92 6.73 -13.76 -21.50
N ARG A 93 5.97 -13.35 -22.52
CA ARG A 93 6.41 -12.32 -23.51
C ARG A 93 5.54 -11.08 -23.46
N VAL A 94 4.26 -11.25 -23.16
CA VAL A 94 3.28 -10.17 -23.11
C VAL A 94 2.63 -10.16 -21.73
N VAL A 95 2.49 -8.97 -21.17
CA VAL A 95 1.62 -8.73 -20.01
C VAL A 95 0.32 -8.12 -20.53
N ALA A 96 -0.82 -8.69 -20.15
CA ALA A 96 -2.13 -8.19 -20.53
C ALA A 96 -2.91 -7.74 -19.30
N TRP A 97 -3.56 -6.58 -19.42
CA TRP A 97 -4.53 -6.08 -18.45
C TRP A 97 -5.91 -6.14 -19.09
N THR A 98 -6.83 -6.86 -18.47
CA THR A 98 -8.22 -6.98 -18.94
C THR A 98 -9.20 -6.69 -17.82
N SER A 99 -10.44 -6.33 -18.17
CA SER A 99 -11.55 -6.30 -17.22
C SER A 99 -12.79 -6.97 -17.82
N LYS A 100 -13.84 -7.15 -17.01
CA LYS A 100 -15.11 -7.69 -17.52
C LYS A 100 -15.73 -6.77 -18.58
N GLU A 101 -15.59 -5.47 -18.39
CA GLU A 101 -16.11 -4.40 -19.23
C GLU A 101 -15.22 -4.17 -20.46
N ARG A 102 -13.91 -4.49 -20.36
CA ARG A 102 -12.95 -4.43 -21.47
C ARG A 102 -12.14 -5.72 -21.61
N PRO A 103 -12.73 -6.77 -22.23
CA PRO A 103 -12.04 -8.05 -22.42
C PRO A 103 -10.84 -8.00 -23.36
N ALA A 104 -10.85 -7.10 -24.36
CA ALA A 104 -9.72 -6.91 -25.27
C ALA A 104 -8.50 -6.30 -24.57
N GLY A 105 -8.73 -5.53 -23.50
CA GLY A 105 -7.69 -5.02 -22.62
C GLY A 105 -6.65 -4.13 -23.27
N VAL A 106 -5.51 -4.02 -22.58
CA VAL A 106 -4.26 -3.44 -23.09
C VAL A 106 -3.14 -4.47 -22.92
N ARG A 107 -2.14 -4.42 -23.79
CA ARG A 107 -1.05 -5.39 -23.85
C ARG A 107 0.29 -4.67 -23.83
N PHE A 108 1.26 -5.22 -23.13
CA PHE A 108 2.60 -4.66 -22.98
C PHE A 108 3.65 -5.72 -23.30
N ASP A 109 4.79 -5.29 -23.83
CA ASP A 109 5.99 -6.14 -23.81
C ASP A 109 6.37 -6.46 -22.36
N ALA A 110 6.54 -7.74 -22.02
CA ALA A 110 6.74 -8.16 -20.64
C ALA A 110 8.06 -7.69 -20.05
N VAL A 111 9.10 -7.52 -20.87
CA VAL A 111 10.42 -7.04 -20.42
C VAL A 111 10.32 -5.56 -20.07
N GLN A 112 9.76 -4.75 -20.98
CA GLN A 112 9.55 -3.32 -20.76
C GLN A 112 8.64 -3.07 -19.54
N TYR A 113 7.49 -3.76 -19.48
CA TYR A 113 6.54 -3.65 -18.38
C TYR A 113 7.19 -3.96 -17.03
N THR A 114 7.89 -5.10 -16.93
CA THR A 114 8.52 -5.53 -15.67
C THR A 114 9.65 -4.59 -15.27
N ALA A 115 10.43 -4.10 -16.22
CA ALA A 115 11.48 -3.12 -15.96
C ALA A 115 10.90 -1.82 -15.41
N GLU A 116 9.80 -1.32 -15.99
CA GLU A 116 9.15 -0.09 -15.53
C GLU A 116 8.53 -0.25 -14.13
N VAL A 117 7.83 -1.36 -13.88
CA VAL A 117 7.26 -1.65 -12.54
C VAL A 117 8.38 -1.70 -11.49
N ARG A 118 9.51 -2.38 -11.79
CA ARG A 118 10.66 -2.42 -10.86
C ARG A 118 11.32 -1.07 -10.66
N ARG A 119 11.44 -0.26 -11.71
CA ARG A 119 11.99 1.10 -11.62
C ARG A 119 11.11 1.95 -10.70
N ALA A 120 9.80 1.95 -10.92
CA ALA A 120 8.86 2.72 -10.10
C ALA A 120 8.85 2.23 -8.64
N LEU A 121 8.93 0.92 -8.41
CA LEU A 121 9.01 0.33 -7.08
C LEU A 121 10.27 0.75 -6.30
N ALA A 122 11.38 0.95 -7.01
CA ALA A 122 12.66 1.40 -6.43
C ALA A 122 12.80 2.93 -6.35
N GLU A 123 11.85 3.68 -6.92
CA GLU A 123 11.88 5.13 -6.94
C GLU A 123 11.24 5.69 -5.66
N HIS A 124 12.07 6.33 -4.83
CA HIS A 124 11.65 6.92 -3.56
C HIS A 124 11.83 8.45 -3.52
N GLY A 125 12.17 9.08 -4.65
CA GLY A 125 12.44 10.53 -4.72
C GLY A 125 11.21 11.41 -4.46
N TRP A 126 10.01 10.83 -4.52
CA TRP A 126 8.74 11.50 -4.24
C TRP A 126 8.35 11.43 -2.75
N GLU A 127 9.03 10.60 -1.95
CA GLU A 127 8.66 10.40 -0.54
C GLU A 127 8.90 11.66 0.28
N THR A 128 7.88 12.08 1.02
CA THR A 128 8.06 12.97 2.16
C THR A 128 8.79 12.24 3.29
N PRO A 129 9.41 12.96 4.24
CA PRO A 129 10.07 12.32 5.37
C PRO A 129 9.19 11.28 6.09
N ASP A 130 7.91 11.56 6.31
CA ASP A 130 6.99 10.63 6.99
C ASP A 130 6.76 9.33 6.22
N ARG A 131 6.74 9.40 4.89
CA ARG A 131 6.63 8.22 4.02
C ARG A 131 7.91 7.42 4.01
N THR A 132 9.06 8.08 4.02
CA THR A 132 10.35 7.41 4.17
C THR A 132 10.40 6.62 5.48
N VAL A 133 9.98 7.21 6.60
CA VAL A 133 9.88 6.47 7.88
C VAL A 133 8.93 5.27 7.76
N ALA A 134 7.73 5.47 7.22
CA ALA A 134 6.72 4.41 7.10
C ALA A 134 7.24 3.22 6.27
N ARG A 135 7.88 3.49 5.13
CA ARG A 135 8.52 2.46 4.29
C ARG A 135 9.66 1.75 5.02
N LEU A 136 10.54 2.50 5.69
CA LEU A 136 11.65 1.92 6.45
C LEU A 136 11.15 1.00 7.57
N ILE A 137 10.08 1.38 8.28
CA ILE A 137 9.44 0.50 9.27
C ILE A 137 8.89 -0.75 8.58
N SER A 138 8.04 -0.59 7.56
CA SER A 138 7.36 -1.72 6.90
C SER A 138 8.33 -2.76 6.31
N SER A 139 9.47 -2.30 5.77
CA SER A 139 10.49 -3.14 5.14
C SER A 139 11.48 -3.80 6.11
N SER A 140 11.69 -3.23 7.30
CA SER A 140 12.70 -3.72 8.26
C SER A 140 12.12 -4.40 9.50
N ILE A 141 10.78 -4.46 9.61
CA ILE A 141 10.09 -5.02 10.76
C ILE A 141 10.27 -6.53 10.84
N ASP A 142 10.58 -7.02 12.05
CA ASP A 142 10.63 -8.45 12.34
C ASP A 142 9.21 -8.98 12.56
N ARG A 143 8.59 -9.44 11.46
CA ARG A 143 7.21 -9.93 11.44
C ARG A 143 7.06 -11.20 12.27
N ASP A 144 8.09 -12.03 12.32
CA ASP A 144 8.07 -13.25 13.13
C ASP A 144 8.07 -12.88 14.61
N HIS A 145 8.95 -11.98 15.05
CA HIS A 145 8.95 -11.50 16.44
C HIS A 145 7.60 -10.92 16.87
N LEU A 146 6.98 -10.10 16.01
CA LEU A 146 5.64 -9.57 16.29
C LEU A 146 4.59 -10.68 16.38
N ALA A 147 4.61 -11.64 15.45
CA ALA A 147 3.67 -12.75 15.44
C ALA A 147 3.81 -13.64 16.68
N HIS A 148 5.03 -13.86 17.17
CA HIS A 148 5.29 -14.56 18.44
C HIS A 148 4.71 -13.80 19.65
N SER A 149 4.64 -12.47 19.56
CA SER A 149 4.02 -11.60 20.56
C SER A 149 2.50 -11.43 20.37
N GLY A 150 1.89 -12.16 19.42
CA GLY A 150 0.45 -12.10 19.14
C GLY A 150 0.01 -10.86 18.35
N LEU A 151 0.94 -10.17 17.68
CA LEU A 151 0.71 -8.95 16.92
C LEU A 151 1.07 -9.11 15.45
N GLU A 152 0.39 -8.36 14.59
CA GLU A 152 0.66 -8.27 13.17
C GLU A 152 0.77 -6.79 12.77
N PHE A 153 1.80 -6.44 12.00
CA PHE A 153 1.95 -5.09 11.48
C PHE A 153 0.86 -4.78 10.46
N ALA A 154 0.17 -3.64 10.63
CA ALA A 154 -0.83 -3.17 9.69
C ALA A 154 -0.28 -2.02 8.82
N TRP A 155 0.14 -0.91 9.44
CA TRP A 155 0.66 0.26 8.72
C TRP A 155 1.47 1.16 9.66
N ALA A 156 2.23 2.09 9.08
CA ALA A 156 2.86 3.20 9.80
C ALA A 156 2.56 4.51 9.06
N SER A 157 2.38 5.61 9.79
CA SER A 157 2.06 6.90 9.18
C SER A 157 2.41 8.06 10.10
N GLY A 158 3.12 9.06 9.56
CA GLY A 158 3.31 10.35 10.22
C GLY A 158 2.19 11.36 9.94
N ARG A 159 1.15 10.96 9.19
CA ARG A 159 0.04 11.84 8.77
C ARG A 159 -1.11 11.87 9.78
N VAL A 160 -1.12 10.95 10.75
CA VAL A 160 -2.21 10.82 11.74
C VAL A 160 -2.18 11.99 12.72
N HIS A 161 -1.00 12.31 13.25
CA HIS A 161 -0.80 13.38 14.21
C HIS A 161 0.48 14.15 13.89
N PRO A 162 0.46 15.49 14.02
CA PRO A 162 1.68 16.29 13.83
C PRO A 162 2.81 15.83 14.75
N SER A 163 4.04 15.84 14.23
CA SER A 163 5.26 15.54 15.01
C SER A 163 5.24 14.16 15.69
N THR A 164 4.53 13.19 15.13
CA THR A 164 4.42 11.83 15.67
C THR A 164 4.42 10.83 14.52
N MET A 165 5.14 9.73 14.69
CA MET A 165 5.00 8.54 13.86
C MET A 165 4.04 7.57 14.55
N THR A 166 2.90 7.29 13.91
CA THR A 166 1.93 6.31 14.40
C THR A 166 2.20 4.95 13.76
N ILE A 167 2.28 3.91 14.57
CA ILE A 167 2.42 2.51 14.16
C ILE A 167 1.13 1.80 14.50
N ALA A 168 0.45 1.27 13.50
CA ALA A 168 -0.73 0.45 13.68
C ALA A 168 -0.38 -1.03 13.56
N LEU A 169 -0.84 -1.78 14.56
CA LEU A 169 -0.77 -3.21 14.64
C LEU A 169 -2.19 -3.77 14.80
N ARG A 170 -2.35 -5.05 14.52
CA ARG A 170 -3.54 -5.84 14.85
C ARG A 170 -3.14 -6.96 15.77
N THR A 171 -4.02 -7.36 16.68
CA THR A 171 -3.84 -8.64 17.35
C THR A 171 -4.08 -9.77 16.35
N LYS A 172 -3.35 -10.87 16.50
CA LYS A 172 -3.43 -12.03 15.59
C LYS A 172 -4.83 -12.66 15.52
N ASP A 173 -5.61 -12.53 16.58
CA ASP A 173 -7.02 -12.94 16.61
C ASP A 173 -7.97 -11.98 15.86
N GLY A 174 -7.45 -10.84 15.38
CA GLY A 174 -8.20 -9.80 14.68
C GLY A 174 -9.13 -8.96 15.57
N CYS A 175 -9.19 -9.22 16.88
CA CYS A 175 -10.13 -8.59 17.81
C CYS A 175 -9.80 -7.14 18.14
N TYR A 176 -8.54 -6.73 17.95
CA TYR A 176 -8.08 -5.40 18.34
C TYR A 176 -7.20 -4.77 17.26
N GLN A 177 -7.38 -3.46 17.11
CA GLN A 177 -6.37 -2.57 16.54
C GLN A 177 -5.58 -1.94 17.68
N VAL A 178 -4.26 -1.88 17.53
CA VAL A 178 -3.33 -1.30 18.50
C VAL A 178 -2.53 -0.21 17.81
N LEU A 179 -2.53 1.00 18.37
CA LEU A 179 -1.78 2.15 17.86
C LEU A 179 -0.69 2.54 18.86
N GLY A 180 0.56 2.48 18.42
CA GLY A 180 1.69 3.07 19.12
C GLY A 180 2.06 4.42 18.51
N SER A 181 2.51 5.35 19.33
CA SER A 181 2.93 6.69 18.91
C SER A 181 4.37 6.94 19.33
N VAL A 182 5.22 7.24 18.36
CA VAL A 182 6.62 7.64 18.59
C VAL A 182 6.74 9.13 18.28
N PRO A 183 7.08 9.99 19.26
CA PRO A 183 7.31 11.41 19.00
C PRO A 183 8.42 11.63 17.98
N TRP A 184 8.27 12.66 17.16
CA TRP A 184 9.23 13.05 16.14
C TRP A 184 9.53 14.54 16.23
N HIS A 185 10.75 14.86 16.63
CA HIS A 185 11.24 16.20 16.95
C HIS A 185 12.36 16.64 15.98
N GLY A 186 12.20 16.30 14.70
CA GLY A 186 13.13 16.71 13.64
C GLY A 186 14.32 15.78 13.42
N GLU A 187 14.35 14.60 14.05
CA GLU A 187 15.30 13.53 13.74
C GLU A 187 15.18 13.10 12.26
N SER A 188 16.22 12.46 11.72
CA SER A 188 16.16 11.92 10.36
C SER A 188 15.13 10.77 10.28
N PRO A 189 14.58 10.50 9.09
CA PRO A 189 13.68 9.36 8.89
C PRO A 189 14.24 8.02 9.39
N GLU A 190 15.53 7.78 9.19
CA GLU A 190 16.23 6.55 9.61
C GLU A 190 16.26 6.43 11.14
N ALA A 191 16.50 7.53 11.85
CA ALA A 191 16.56 7.52 13.31
C ALA A 191 15.18 7.25 13.95
N ILE A 192 14.11 7.79 13.37
CA ILE A 192 12.75 7.49 13.83
C ILE A 192 12.36 6.06 13.48
N ALA A 193 12.67 5.59 12.26
CA ALA A 193 12.40 4.21 11.87
C ALA A 193 13.11 3.22 12.81
N GLU A 194 14.38 3.47 13.16
CA GLU A 194 15.12 2.64 14.12
C GLU A 194 14.54 2.71 15.54
N THR A 195 14.05 3.87 15.96
CA THR A 195 13.37 4.02 17.26
C THR A 195 12.07 3.21 17.30
N CYS A 196 11.28 3.27 16.23
CA CYS A 196 10.09 2.45 16.05
C CYS A 196 10.43 0.95 16.06
N ARG A 197 11.47 0.55 15.32
CA ARG A 197 11.92 -0.85 15.25
C ARG A 197 12.35 -1.38 16.60
N ARG A 198 13.16 -0.62 17.37
CA ARG A 198 13.60 -1.01 18.71
C ARG A 198 12.43 -1.16 19.68
N LEU A 199 11.44 -0.25 19.63
CA LEU A 199 10.22 -0.38 20.43
C LEU A 199 9.53 -1.71 20.13
N LEU A 200 9.33 -2.04 18.85
CA LEU A 200 8.63 -3.25 18.41
C LEU A 200 9.35 -4.57 18.73
N LEU A 201 10.64 -4.52 19.07
CA LEU A 201 11.42 -5.68 19.53
C LEU A 201 11.37 -5.90 21.05
N THR A 202 10.77 -4.97 21.80
CA THR A 202 10.59 -5.11 23.25
C THR A 202 9.24 -5.75 23.56
N GLU A 203 9.11 -6.34 24.75
CA GLU A 203 7.87 -6.98 25.18
C GLU A 203 6.69 -5.98 25.15
N PRO A 204 5.56 -6.27 24.46
CA PRO A 204 4.46 -5.32 24.30
C PRO A 204 3.89 -4.75 25.60
N ARG A 205 3.93 -5.52 26.68
CA ARG A 205 3.49 -5.10 28.02
C ARG A 205 4.31 -3.93 28.60
N THR A 206 5.50 -3.69 28.07
CA THR A 206 6.38 -2.61 28.53
C THR A 206 6.20 -1.31 27.74
N TRP A 207 5.44 -1.35 26.64
CA TRP A 207 5.23 -0.19 25.80
C TRP A 207 4.38 0.86 26.51
N ASN A 208 4.76 2.12 26.32
CA ASN A 208 4.05 3.28 26.81
C ASN A 208 3.26 3.96 25.69
N ASP A 209 2.23 4.70 26.06
CA ASP A 209 1.40 5.48 25.15
C ASP A 209 0.73 4.68 24.01
N ILE A 210 0.32 3.45 24.34
CA ILE A 210 -0.38 2.59 23.40
C ILE A 210 -1.89 2.79 23.53
N GLN A 211 -2.55 3.01 22.39
CA GLN A 211 -4.01 2.97 22.30
C GLN A 211 -4.46 1.63 21.72
N TRP A 212 -5.57 1.09 22.21
CA TRP A 212 -6.20 -0.07 21.61
C TRP A 212 -7.67 0.16 21.35
N PHE A 213 -8.20 -0.47 20.31
CA PHE A 213 -9.58 -0.37 19.88
C PHE A 213 -10.13 -1.77 19.61
N SER A 214 -11.25 -2.12 20.24
CA SER A 214 -11.97 -3.35 19.90
C SER A 214 -12.61 -3.20 18.51
N THR A 215 -12.37 -4.17 17.62
CA THR A 215 -12.95 -4.25 16.27
C THR A 215 -14.24 -5.07 16.24
N GLY A 216 -14.66 -5.62 17.39
CA GLY A 216 -15.81 -6.52 17.50
C GLY A 216 -16.45 -6.55 18.89
N ARG A 217 -16.84 -7.75 19.36
CA ARG A 217 -17.49 -7.98 20.68
C ARG A 217 -16.51 -8.20 21.82
N ALA A 218 -15.22 -7.93 21.63
CA ALA A 218 -14.23 -8.13 22.67
C ALA A 218 -14.48 -7.14 23.82
N PHE A 219 -14.49 -7.65 25.06
CA PHE A 219 -14.72 -6.88 26.28
C PHE A 219 -13.41 -6.78 27.07
N GLY A 220 -12.95 -5.55 27.32
CA GLY A 220 -11.73 -5.29 28.08
C GLY A 220 -10.49 -5.12 27.19
N PRO A 221 -9.31 -4.91 27.81
CA PRO A 221 -8.06 -4.73 27.09
C PRO A 221 -7.56 -6.06 26.48
N PRO A 222 -6.72 -6.00 25.42
CA PRO A 222 -6.00 -7.17 24.92
C PRO A 222 -5.21 -7.86 26.04
N GLU A 223 -5.07 -9.19 25.98
CA GLU A 223 -4.33 -9.92 27.02
C GLU A 223 -2.88 -9.45 27.15
N ILE A 224 -2.26 -9.08 26.03
CA ILE A 224 -0.89 -8.55 25.92
C ILE A 224 -0.73 -7.11 26.44
N ALA A 225 -1.83 -6.45 26.82
CA ALA A 225 -1.79 -5.06 27.24
C ALA A 225 -0.95 -4.87 28.51
N GLY A 226 -0.18 -3.79 28.53
CA GLY A 226 0.61 -3.33 29.66
C GLY A 226 -0.02 -2.14 30.40
N PRO A 227 0.60 -1.66 31.48
CA PRO A 227 0.13 -0.48 32.22
C PRO A 227 0.06 0.80 31.38
N GLY A 228 0.89 0.91 30.34
CA GLY A 228 0.91 2.04 29.41
C GLY A 228 -0.15 2.00 28.32
N TRP A 229 -1.02 0.98 28.31
CA TRP A 229 -2.05 0.77 27.30
C TRP A 229 -3.39 1.34 27.76
N ARG A 230 -4.06 2.08 26.87
CA ARG A 230 -5.37 2.70 27.14
C ARG A 230 -6.36 2.45 26.02
N LEU A 231 -7.64 2.39 26.36
CA LEU A 231 -8.71 2.35 25.37
C LEU A 231 -8.66 3.63 24.53
N GLY A 232 -8.59 3.48 23.22
CA GLY A 232 -8.63 4.60 22.28
C GLY A 232 -10.02 5.22 22.23
N LYS A 233 -10.07 6.55 22.08
CA LYS A 233 -11.32 7.28 21.83
C LYS A 233 -11.60 7.22 20.34
N ARG A 234 -12.77 6.68 19.96
CA ARG A 234 -13.26 6.74 18.59
C ARG A 234 -13.71 8.16 18.23
#